data_AF-A0A1F6SE16-F1
#
_entry.id   AF-A0A1F6SE16-F1
#
_cell.length_a   1.000
_cell.length_b   1.000
_cell.length_c   1.000
_cell.angle_alpha   90.00
_cell.angle_beta   90.00
_cell.angle_gamma   90.00
#
_symmetry.space_group_name_H-M   'P 1'
#
loop_
_entity.id
_entity.type
_entity.pdbx_description
1 polymer ?
#
loop_
_entity_poly.entity_id
_entity_poly.type
_entity_poly.pdbx_seq_one_letter_code
_entity_poly.pdbx_strand_id
1 'polypeptide(L)'
;MEAVLTSILMTLRGIIVILALVFLIIGAVLYILSAGNEERMKTAKNCILAAMIGLAIGIAAPSFLKEIGNVLGWNGVAVGPAANALTLSQIARNVLNFLLSIVGILGIIMLVIGGIMYLTAAGSEDRVETGKKIVIYAIIGILVALASLVIVSQIAAFFV
;
A
#
# COMPACT_ATOMS: atom_id res chain seq x y z
N MET A 1 -9.73 0.46 -35.33
CA MET A 1 -10.67 0.13 -34.24
C MET A 1 -10.05 0.28 -32.86
N GLU A 2 -8.78 -0.08 -32.65
CA GLU A 2 -8.12 0.01 -31.34
C GLU A 2 -8.01 1.44 -30.77
N ALA A 3 -7.82 2.46 -31.62
CA ALA A 3 -7.81 3.86 -31.21
C ALA A 3 -9.16 4.34 -30.63
N VAL A 4 -10.27 3.82 -31.15
CA VAL A 4 -11.62 4.15 -30.65
C VAL A 4 -11.87 3.44 -29.32
N LEU A 5 -11.44 2.17 -29.20
CA LEU A 5 -11.57 1.39 -27.98
C LEU A 5 -10.77 1.99 -26.80
N THR A 6 -9.53 2.40 -27.07
CA THR A 6 -8.66 3.06 -26.07
C THR A 6 -9.20 4.42 -25.66
N SER A 7 -9.73 5.20 -26.59
CA SER A 7 -10.38 6.49 -26.30
C SER A 7 -11.63 6.29 -25.43
N ILE A 8 -12.48 5.32 -25.75
CA ILE A 8 -13.67 4.98 -24.95
C ILE A 8 -13.27 4.56 -23.53
N LEU A 9 -12.24 3.72 -23.37
CA LEU A 9 -11.77 3.28 -22.05
C LEU A 9 -11.19 4.44 -21.21
N MET A 10 -10.45 5.38 -21.83
CA MET A 10 -9.94 6.55 -21.12
C MET A 10 -11.06 7.50 -20.69
N THR A 11 -12.03 7.76 -21.56
CA THR A 11 -13.20 8.59 -21.23
C THR A 11 -14.06 7.94 -20.15
N LEU A 12 -14.29 6.62 -20.21
CA LEU A 12 -15.00 5.88 -19.16
C LEU A 12 -14.29 5.95 -17.81
N ARG A 13 -12.95 5.78 -17.79
CA ARG A 13 -12.15 5.97 -16.56
C ARG A 13 -12.31 7.39 -16.00
N GLY A 14 -12.23 8.40 -16.84
CA GLY A 14 -12.42 9.80 -16.44
C GLY A 14 -13.79 10.02 -15.81
N ILE A 15 -14.85 9.49 -16.42
CA ILE A 15 -16.22 9.54 -15.90
C ILE A 15 -16.32 8.83 -14.55
N ILE A 16 -15.72 7.65 -14.38
CA ILE A 16 -15.71 6.91 -13.10
C ILE A 16 -15.09 7.76 -11.98
N VAL A 17 -13.95 8.40 -12.24
CA VAL A 17 -13.27 9.24 -11.24
C VAL A 17 -14.10 10.47 -10.89
N ILE A 18 -14.68 11.14 -11.89
CA ILE A 18 -15.53 12.32 -11.67
C ILE A 18 -16.79 11.94 -10.90
N LEU A 19 -17.46 10.84 -11.25
CA LEU A 19 -18.62 10.34 -10.52
C LEU A 19 -18.26 9.98 -9.09
N ALA A 20 -17.15 9.26 -8.86
CA ALA A 20 -16.70 8.91 -7.52
C ALA A 20 -16.44 10.15 -6.66
N LEU A 21 -15.83 11.21 -7.22
CA LEU A 21 -15.63 12.49 -6.54
C LEU A 21 -16.96 13.17 -6.19
N VAL A 22 -17.93 13.17 -7.11
CA VAL A 22 -19.27 13.72 -6.86
C VAL A 22 -19.97 12.96 -5.73
N PHE A 23 -19.93 11.63 -5.74
CA PHE A 23 -20.51 10.81 -4.67
C PHE A 23 -19.80 11.00 -3.33
N LEU A 24 -18.48 11.22 -3.33
CA LEU A 24 -17.72 11.51 -2.12
C LEU A 24 -18.13 12.88 -1.54
N ILE A 25 -18.31 13.90 -2.39
CA ILE A 25 -18.81 15.21 -1.99
C ILE A 25 -20.23 15.12 -1.44
N ILE A 26 -21.14 14.41 -2.12
CA ILE A 26 -22.52 14.21 -1.65
C ILE A 26 -22.53 13.46 -0.32
N GLY A 27 -21.74 12.40 -0.19
CA GLY A 27 -21.61 11.65 1.06
C GLY A 27 -21.07 12.51 2.21
N ALA A 28 -20.07 13.36 1.94
CA ALA A 28 -19.51 14.28 2.93
C ALA A 28 -20.50 15.37 3.36
N VAL A 29 -21.20 15.99 2.41
CA VAL A 29 -22.26 16.98 2.69
C VAL A 29 -23.39 16.35 3.49
N LEU A 30 -23.85 15.15 3.08
CA LEU A 30 -24.87 14.41 3.81
C LEU A 30 -24.42 14.06 5.23
N TYR A 31 -23.16 13.68 5.42
CA TYR A 31 -22.60 13.37 6.73
C TYR A 31 -22.62 14.58 7.67
N ILE A 32 -22.17 15.75 7.18
CA ILE A 32 -22.16 17.00 7.96
C ILE A 32 -23.60 17.46 8.29
N LEU A 33 -24.52 17.35 7.34
CA LEU A 33 -25.92 17.75 7.51
C LEU A 33 -26.79 16.74 8.28
N SER A 34 -26.26 15.55 8.58
CA SER A 34 -27.02 14.51 9.28
C SER A 34 -27.33 14.84 10.75
N ALA A 35 -26.68 15.86 11.33
CA ALA A 35 -27.07 16.54 12.58
C ALA A 35 -27.65 15.64 13.70
N GLY A 36 -27.02 14.48 13.96
CA GLY A 36 -27.42 13.57 15.04
C GLY A 36 -28.46 12.51 14.68
N ASN A 37 -28.98 12.48 13.45
CA ASN A 37 -29.80 11.38 12.95
C ASN A 37 -28.91 10.19 12.55
N GLU A 38 -28.88 9.14 13.39
CA GLU A 38 -28.05 7.95 13.20
C GLU A 38 -28.28 7.24 11.86
N GLU A 39 -29.52 7.21 11.36
CA GLU A 39 -29.88 6.56 10.11
C GLU A 39 -29.28 7.28 8.89
N ARG A 40 -29.34 8.61 8.90
CA ARG A 40 -28.72 9.44 7.85
C ARG A 40 -27.19 9.42 7.92
N MET A 41 -26.62 9.40 9.13
CA MET A 41 -25.18 9.24 9.31
C MET A 41 -24.67 7.90 8.78
N LYS A 42 -25.41 6.80 9.01
CA LYS A 42 -25.05 5.47 8.50
C LYS A 42 -25.12 5.41 6.98
N THR A 43 -26.17 6.01 6.39
CA THR A 43 -26.32 6.11 4.93
C THR A 43 -25.20 6.94 4.30
N ALA A 44 -24.83 8.07 4.91
CA ALA A 44 -23.72 8.90 4.47
C ALA A 44 -22.37 8.16 4.52
N LYS A 45 -22.08 7.47 5.62
CA LYS A 45 -20.87 6.64 5.75
C LYS A 45 -20.83 5.54 4.70
N ASN A 46 -21.93 4.83 4.48
CA ASN A 46 -21.99 3.77 3.47
C ASN A 46 -21.79 4.31 2.05
N CYS A 47 -22.34 5.49 1.74
CA CYS A 47 -22.13 6.18 0.47
C CYS A 47 -20.64 6.54 0.26
N ILE A 48 -20.00 7.14 1.27
CA ILE A 48 -18.58 7.48 1.25
C ILE A 48 -17.72 6.21 1.06
N LEU A 49 -18.02 5.15 1.83
CA LEU A 49 -17.29 3.89 1.73
C LEU A 49 -17.46 3.25 0.35
N ALA A 50 -18.67 3.20 -0.20
CA ALA A 50 -18.93 2.69 -1.54
C ALA A 50 -18.20 3.50 -2.61
N ALA A 51 -18.17 4.84 -2.50
CA ALA A 51 -17.45 5.71 -3.41
C ALA A 51 -15.92 5.50 -3.33
N MET A 52 -15.36 5.34 -2.12
CA MET A 52 -13.94 5.04 -1.93
C MET A 52 -13.54 3.68 -2.50
N ILE A 53 -14.36 2.64 -2.27
CA ILE A 53 -14.12 1.30 -2.81
C ILE A 53 -14.20 1.33 -4.34
N GLY A 54 -15.23 1.98 -4.91
CA GLY A 54 -15.38 2.12 -6.35
C GLY A 54 -14.22 2.89 -7.00
N LEU A 55 -13.73 3.95 -6.35
CA LEU A 55 -12.56 4.70 -6.81
C LEU A 55 -11.28 3.85 -6.73
N ALA A 56 -11.06 3.14 -5.62
CA ALA A 56 -9.92 2.26 -5.46
C ALA A 56 -9.89 1.15 -6.53
N ILE A 57 -11.03 0.51 -6.80
CA ILE A 57 -11.18 -0.50 -7.84
C ILE A 57 -10.97 0.12 -9.22
N GLY A 58 -11.54 1.31 -9.49
CA GLY A 58 -11.39 1.99 -10.79
C GLY A 58 -9.93 2.37 -11.10
N ILE A 59 -9.15 2.75 -10.08
CA ILE A 59 -7.73 3.07 -10.23
C ILE A 59 -6.87 1.80 -10.35
N ALA A 60 -7.21 0.73 -9.62
CA ALA A 60 -6.47 -0.53 -9.63
C ALA A 60 -6.82 -1.45 -10.81
N ALA A 61 -8.00 -1.28 -11.44
CA ALA A 61 -8.46 -2.06 -12.59
C ALA A 61 -7.41 -2.20 -13.72
N PRO A 62 -6.72 -1.13 -14.19
CA PRO A 62 -5.67 -1.27 -15.20
C PRO A 62 -4.46 -2.09 -14.71
N SER A 63 -4.13 -2.08 -13.42
CA SER A 63 -3.08 -2.95 -12.85
C SER A 63 -3.49 -4.42 -12.87
N PHE A 64 -4.75 -4.73 -12.57
CA PHE A 64 -5.27 -6.10 -12.66
C PHE A 64 -5.32 -6.62 -14.10
N LEU A 65 -5.77 -5.79 -15.05
CA LEU A 65 -5.78 -6.14 -16.48
C LEU A 65 -4.37 -6.39 -17.02
N LYS A 66 -3.37 -5.62 -16.56
CA LYS A 66 -1.96 -5.82 -16.89
C LYS A 66 -1.46 -7.17 -16.39
N GLU A 67 -1.79 -7.54 -15.16
CA GLU A 67 -1.38 -8.81 -14.55
C GLU A 67 -2.00 -10.01 -15.27
N ILE A 68 -3.30 -9.95 -15.57
CA ILE A 68 -4.00 -10.99 -16.33
C ILE A 68 -3.40 -11.12 -17.75
N GLY A 69 -3.11 -10.00 -18.40
CA GLY A 69 -2.49 -9.99 -19.72
C GLY A 69 -1.09 -10.58 -19.73
N ASN A 70 -0.29 -10.34 -18.68
CA ASN A 70 1.03 -10.96 -18.53
C ASN A 70 0.92 -12.49 -18.35
N VAL A 71 0.00 -12.96 -17.50
CA VAL A 71 -0.19 -14.40 -17.24
C VAL A 71 -0.74 -15.15 -18.47
N LEU A 72 -1.61 -14.51 -19.25
CA LEU A 72 -2.24 -15.11 -20.44
C LEU A 72 -1.45 -14.87 -21.74
N GLY A 73 -0.29 -14.21 -21.69
CA GLY A 73 0.57 -13.98 -22.86
C GLY A 73 0.04 -12.93 -23.85
N TRP A 74 -0.75 -11.97 -23.38
CA TRP A 74 -1.32 -10.90 -24.21
C TRP A 74 -0.24 -9.85 -24.53
N ASN A 75 0.43 -10.00 -25.67
CA ASN A 75 1.51 -9.10 -26.12
C ASN A 75 1.10 -7.63 -26.37
N GLY A 76 -0.19 -7.29 -26.27
CA GLY A 76 -0.75 -5.94 -26.50
C GLY A 76 -0.90 -5.07 -25.24
N VAL A 77 -0.56 -5.59 -24.06
CA VAL A 77 -0.70 -4.89 -22.76
C VAL A 77 0.13 -3.59 -22.68
N ALA A 78 1.12 -3.44 -23.56
CA ALA A 78 1.95 -2.25 -23.68
C ALA A 78 1.28 -1.05 -24.37
N VAL A 79 0.09 -1.21 -24.97
CA VAL A 79 -0.59 -0.15 -25.72
C VAL A 79 -1.99 0.07 -25.15
N GLY A 80 -2.09 0.89 -24.09
CA GLY A 80 -3.36 1.26 -23.48
C GLY A 80 -3.22 1.82 -22.06
N PRO A 81 -4.34 2.11 -21.35
CA PRO A 81 -4.34 2.65 -19.98
C PRO A 81 -3.59 1.79 -18.95
N ALA A 82 -3.32 0.52 -19.29
CA ALA A 82 -2.54 -0.43 -18.51
C ALA A 82 -1.03 -0.33 -18.74
N ALA A 83 -0.55 0.37 -19.78
CA ALA A 83 0.87 0.48 -20.10
C ALA A 83 1.68 1.07 -18.94
N ASN A 84 1.19 2.18 -18.37
CA ASN A 84 1.78 2.86 -17.20
C ASN A 84 1.28 2.32 -15.85
N ALA A 85 0.40 1.32 -15.86
CA ALA A 85 -0.07 0.72 -14.61
C ALA A 85 1.09 -0.04 -13.96
N LEU A 86 1.30 0.17 -12.67
CA LEU A 86 2.25 -0.61 -11.89
C LEU A 86 1.71 -2.05 -11.82
N THR A 87 2.56 -3.04 -12.12
CA THR A 87 2.19 -4.45 -11.89
C THR A 87 2.04 -4.71 -10.39
N LEU A 88 1.34 -5.79 -10.03
CA LEU A 88 1.16 -6.12 -8.62
C LEU A 88 2.53 -6.31 -7.93
N SER A 89 3.49 -6.90 -8.65
CA SER A 89 4.87 -7.05 -8.22
C SER A 89 5.61 -5.72 -8.03
N GLN A 90 5.35 -4.71 -8.86
CA GLN A 90 5.96 -3.37 -8.72
C GLN A 90 5.37 -2.61 -7.52
N ILE A 91 4.05 -2.71 -7.30
CA ILE A 91 3.39 -2.11 -6.13
C ILE A 91 3.93 -2.75 -4.85
N ALA A 92 4.01 -4.09 -4.81
CA ALA A 92 4.56 -4.83 -3.68
C ALA A 92 6.01 -4.43 -3.40
N ARG A 93 6.86 -4.32 -4.43
CA ARG A 93 8.26 -3.88 -4.28
C ARG A 93 8.37 -2.44 -3.78
N ASN A 94 7.54 -1.52 -4.27
CA ASN A 94 7.59 -0.12 -3.82
C ASN A 94 7.16 0.02 -2.36
N VAL A 95 6.08 -0.65 -1.96
CA VAL A 95 5.62 -0.67 -0.57
C VAL A 95 6.67 -1.31 0.33
N LEU A 96 7.25 -2.43 -0.11
CA LEU A 96 8.30 -3.12 0.62
C LEU A 96 9.54 -2.23 0.81
N ASN A 97 10.04 -1.59 -0.25
CA ASN A 97 11.18 -0.68 -0.18
C ASN A 97 10.92 0.49 0.77
N PHE A 98 9.70 1.03 0.77
CA PHE A 98 9.31 2.07 1.71
C PHE A 98 9.33 1.57 3.17
N LEU A 99 8.72 0.42 3.44
CA LEU A 99 8.74 -0.19 4.78
C LEU A 99 10.16 -0.53 5.24
N LEU A 100 11.00 -1.04 4.35
CA LEU A 100 12.40 -1.35 4.64
C LEU A 100 13.23 -0.11 4.95
N SER A 101 12.97 1.00 4.25
CA SER A 101 13.61 2.27 4.55
C SER A 101 13.32 2.69 5.99
N ILE A 102 12.06 2.56 6.43
CA ILE A 102 11.65 2.89 7.79
C ILE A 102 12.29 1.92 8.80
N VAL A 103 12.21 0.61 8.55
CA VAL A 103 12.76 -0.41 9.44
C VAL A 103 14.28 -0.32 9.55
N GLY A 104 14.99 -0.02 8.46
CA GLY A 104 16.43 0.19 8.46
C GLY A 104 16.85 1.36 9.35
N ILE A 105 16.18 2.50 9.22
CA ILE A 105 16.44 3.69 10.04
C ILE A 105 16.13 3.41 11.52
N LEU A 106 14.95 2.86 11.82
CA LEU A 106 14.55 2.53 13.19
C LEU A 106 15.43 1.45 13.82
N GLY A 107 15.84 0.45 13.03
CA GLY A 107 16.70 -0.65 13.47
C GLY A 107 18.07 -0.14 13.92
N ILE A 108 18.67 0.79 13.18
CA ILE A 108 19.95 1.43 13.57
C ILE A 108 19.77 2.23 14.87
N ILE A 109 18.70 3.02 14.99
CA ILE A 109 18.43 3.82 16.19
C ILE A 109 18.28 2.91 17.42
N MET A 110 17.51 1.83 17.31
CA MET A 110 17.30 0.87 18.40
C MET A 110 18.58 0.12 18.77
N LEU A 111 19.43 -0.21 17.79
CA LEU A 111 20.76 -0.78 18.05
C LEU A 111 21.65 0.18 18.85
N VAL A 112 21.66 1.46 18.50
CA VAL A 112 22.43 2.48 19.21
C VAL A 112 21.91 2.66 20.64
N ILE A 113 20.59 2.78 20.83
CA ILE A 113 19.99 2.93 22.17
C ILE A 113 20.24 1.70 23.03
N GLY A 114 20.02 0.50 22.48
CA GLY A 114 20.27 -0.75 23.19
C GLY A 114 21.75 -0.94 23.55
N GLY A 115 22.65 -0.55 22.65
CA GLY A 115 24.10 -0.56 22.87
C GLY A 115 24.54 0.41 23.96
N ILE A 116 24.06 1.66 23.93
CA ILE A 116 24.34 2.66 24.97
C ILE A 116 23.80 2.18 26.32
N MET A 117 22.57 1.66 26.37
CA MET A 117 21.95 1.15 27.60
C MET A 117 22.73 -0.04 28.18
N TYR A 118 23.22 -0.93 27.32
CA TYR A 118 24.05 -2.07 27.74
C TYR A 118 25.40 -1.59 28.30
N LEU A 119 26.07 -0.65 27.63
CA LEU A 119 27.38 -0.12 28.05
C LEU A 119 27.31 0.76 29.31
N THR A 120 26.20 1.47 29.51
CA THR A 120 25.98 2.38 30.65
C THR A 120 25.28 1.72 31.85
N ALA A 121 25.08 0.40 31.81
CA ALA A 121 24.34 -0.32 32.85
C ALA A 121 25.04 -0.35 34.22
N ALA A 122 26.32 0.03 34.32
CA ALA A 122 27.07 0.22 35.58
C ALA A 122 26.91 -0.92 36.62
N GLY A 123 26.69 -2.16 36.16
CA GLY A 123 26.51 -3.34 37.01
C GLY A 123 25.07 -3.66 37.45
N SER A 124 24.06 -2.87 37.08
CA SER A 124 22.66 -3.24 37.33
C SER A 124 22.21 -4.30 36.34
N GLU A 125 21.94 -5.53 36.81
CA GLU A 125 21.52 -6.66 35.98
C GLU A 125 20.29 -6.32 35.11
N ASP A 126 19.32 -5.59 35.66
CA ASP A 126 18.10 -5.18 34.94
C ASP A 126 18.39 -4.36 33.67
N ARG A 127 19.35 -3.42 33.73
CA ARG A 127 19.70 -2.58 32.57
C ARG A 127 20.55 -3.34 31.56
N VAL A 128 21.40 -4.25 32.02
CA VAL A 128 22.18 -5.14 31.14
C VAL A 128 21.23 -6.04 30.35
N GLU A 129 20.25 -6.64 31.02
CA GLU A 129 19.28 -7.52 30.37
C GLU A 129 18.38 -6.74 29.40
N THR A 130 17.91 -5.56 29.79
CA THR A 130 17.08 -4.70 28.94
C THR A 130 17.82 -4.23 27.69
N GLY A 131 19.06 -3.73 27.84
CA GLY A 131 19.89 -3.32 26.70
C GLY A 131 20.16 -4.47 25.74
N LYS A 132 20.46 -5.66 26.26
CA LYS A 132 20.65 -6.88 25.46
C LYS A 132 19.38 -7.29 24.70
N LYS A 133 18.21 -7.24 25.34
CA LYS A 133 16.93 -7.50 24.70
C LYS A 133 16.67 -6.53 23.55
N ILE A 134 16.86 -5.23 23.77
CA ILE A 134 16.67 -4.20 22.72
C ILE A 134 17.56 -4.48 21.51
N VAL A 135 18.84 -4.79 21.73
CA VAL A 135 19.79 -5.14 20.66
C VAL A 135 19.35 -6.39 19.90
N ILE A 136 18.96 -7.45 20.61
CA ILE A 136 18.49 -8.71 20.00
C ILE A 136 17.24 -8.46 19.16
N TYR A 137 16.25 -7.74 19.68
CA TYR A 137 15.02 -7.43 18.94
C TYR A 137 15.28 -6.54 17.72
N ALA A 138 16.20 -5.58 17.82
CA ALA A 138 16.60 -4.76 16.67
C ALA A 138 17.25 -5.61 15.57
N ILE A 139 18.14 -6.54 15.93
CA ILE A 139 18.79 -7.47 14.98
C ILE A 139 17.75 -8.38 14.33
N ILE A 140 16.84 -8.97 15.11
CA ILE A 140 15.76 -9.83 14.58
C ILE A 140 14.85 -9.02 13.64
N GLY A 141 14.49 -7.80 14.00
CA GLY A 141 13.68 -6.91 13.16
C GLY A 141 14.33 -6.64 11.80
N ILE A 142 15.63 -6.35 11.78
CA ILE A 142 16.40 -6.15 10.55
C ILE A 142 16.47 -7.46 9.75
N LEU A 143 16.73 -8.60 10.39
CA LEU A 143 16.78 -9.92 9.75
C LEU A 143 15.46 -10.28 9.07
N VAL A 144 14.33 -10.08 9.77
CA VAL A 144 12.99 -10.33 9.22
C VAL A 144 12.71 -9.40 8.04
N ALA A 145 13.13 -8.14 8.12
CA ALA A 145 12.98 -7.20 7.02
C ALA A 145 13.78 -7.64 5.78
N LEU A 146 15.03 -8.07 5.95
CA LEU A 146 15.86 -8.62 4.87
C LEU A 146 15.27 -9.93 4.31
N ALA A 147 14.72 -10.80 5.15
CA ALA A 147 14.03 -12.02 4.70
C ALA A 147 12.77 -11.69 3.87
N SER A 148 12.03 -10.64 4.25
CA SER A 148 10.89 -10.14 3.49
C SER A 148 11.30 -9.66 2.10
N LEU A 149 12.46 -9.01 1.95
CA LEU A 149 13.03 -8.69 0.63
C LEU A 149 13.19 -9.90 -0.25
N VAL A 150 13.80 -10.96 0.28
CA VAL A 150 14.04 -12.19 -0.47
C VAL A 150 12.72 -12.81 -0.88
N ILE A 151 11.78 -13.00 0.04
CA ILE A 151 10.49 -13.64 -0.27
C ILE A 151 9.71 -12.84 -1.31
N VAL A 152 9.57 -11.52 -1.14
CA VAL A 152 8.81 -10.70 -2.08
C VAL A 152 9.52 -10.59 -3.43
N SER A 153 10.86 -10.50 -3.45
CA SER A 153 11.60 -10.47 -4.71
C SER A 153 11.49 -11.79 -5.48
N GLN A 154 11.49 -12.94 -4.79
CA GLN A 154 11.27 -14.25 -5.38
C GLN A 154 9.86 -14.36 -5.94
N ILE A 155 8.83 -14.07 -5.14
CA ILE A 155 7.43 -14.08 -5.61
C ILE A 155 7.28 -13.13 -6.81
N ALA A 156 7.81 -11.91 -6.73
CA ALA A 156 7.76 -10.94 -7.81
C ALA A 156 8.50 -11.40 -9.08
N ALA A 157 9.57 -12.19 -8.95
CA ALA A 157 10.31 -12.77 -10.06
C ALA A 157 9.59 -13.96 -10.70
N PHE A 158 8.76 -14.69 -9.95
CA PHE A 158 7.90 -15.75 -10.47
C PHE A 158 6.72 -15.23 -11.32
N PHE A 159 6.34 -13.96 -11.17
CA PHE A 159 5.25 -13.34 -11.93
C PHE A 159 5.73 -12.46 -13.11
N VAL A 160 7.05 -12.41 -13.38
CA VAL A 160 7.66 -11.72 -14.53
C VAL A 160 8.05 -12.71 -15.61
#